data_AF-A0A2V6LQD4-F1
#
_entry.id   AF-A0A2V6LQD4-F1
#
_cell.length_a   1.000
_cell.length_b   1.000
_cell.length_c   1.000
_cell.angle_alpha   90.00
_cell.angle_beta   90.00
_cell.angle_gamma   90.00
#
_symmetry.space_group_name_H-M   'P 1'
#
loop_
_entity.id
_entity.type
_entity.pdbx_description
1 polymer ?
#
loop_
_entity_poly.entity_id
_entity_poly.type
_entity_poly.pdbx_seq_one_letter_code
_entity_poly.pdbx_strand_id
1 'polypeptide(L)'
;MVVALGGIALFFLDRLTTSGFWGNIVALASALAFASLVVFLRKERTGSPINSIILGNIIVGIAGAPFLLRAPLFQPRALWLVLVLGVLQLGLSYALYAKAIKHVTALEAMLIPLIEPVLNPVWVMLALGERPGPWAIVGGALVLGAVLVRGIVMVRRRRNQMTVDG
;
A
#
# COMPACT_ATOMS: atom_id res chain seq x y z
N MET A 1 -15.49 -6.46 1.09
CA MET A 1 -14.20 -6.79 1.73
C MET A 1 -13.80 -8.21 1.39
N VAL A 2 -14.62 -9.22 1.66
CA VAL A 2 -14.35 -10.62 1.24
C VAL A 2 -13.97 -10.73 -0.24
N VAL A 3 -14.76 -10.12 -1.14
CA VAL A 3 -14.47 -10.11 -2.59
C VAL A 3 -13.13 -9.46 -2.94
N ALA A 4 -12.77 -8.35 -2.29
CA ALA A 4 -11.50 -7.66 -2.55
C ALA A 4 -10.30 -8.46 -2.02
N LEU A 5 -10.44 -9.09 -0.85
CA LEU A 5 -9.41 -9.98 -0.29
C LEU A 5 -9.21 -11.22 -1.16
N GLY A 6 -10.30 -11.83 -1.65
CA GLY A 6 -10.23 -12.92 -2.61
C GLY A 6 -9.60 -12.52 -3.93
N GLY A 7 -9.90 -11.31 -4.42
CA GLY A 7 -9.26 -10.74 -5.62
C GLY A 7 -7.76 -10.55 -5.46
N ILE A 8 -7.28 -10.07 -4.31
CA ILE A 8 -5.84 -9.97 -4.02
C ILE A 8 -5.20 -11.36 -3.97
N ALA A 9 -5.82 -12.35 -3.33
CA ALA A 9 -5.29 -13.71 -3.28
C ALA A 9 -5.14 -14.32 -4.68
N LEU A 10 -6.16 -14.16 -5.53
CA LEU A 10 -6.12 -14.61 -6.93
C LEU A 10 -5.05 -13.86 -7.74
N PHE A 11 -4.90 -12.57 -7.50
CA PHE A 11 -3.93 -11.73 -8.20
C PHE A 11 -2.49 -12.20 -8.01
N PHE A 12 -2.14 -12.68 -6.82
CA PHE A 12 -0.80 -13.17 -6.50
C PHE A 12 -0.59 -14.66 -6.78
N LEU A 13 -1.64 -15.40 -7.14
CA LEU A 13 -1.59 -16.85 -7.31
C LEU A 13 -0.52 -17.30 -8.32
N ASP A 14 -0.40 -16.58 -9.44
CA ASP A 14 0.60 -16.84 -10.50
C ASP A 14 2.04 -16.54 -10.08
N ARG A 15 2.24 -15.74 -9.03
CA ARG A 15 3.56 -15.32 -8.54
C ARG A 15 4.04 -16.18 -7.36
N LEU A 16 3.16 -17.00 -6.77
CA LEU A 16 3.50 -17.88 -5.66
C LEU A 16 4.27 -19.10 -6.18
N THR A 17 5.58 -19.11 -5.95
CA THR A 17 6.44 -20.23 -6.30
C THR A 17 6.84 -21.00 -5.04
N THR A 18 6.84 -22.33 -5.12
CA THR A 18 7.29 -23.22 -4.03
C THR A 18 8.81 -23.23 -3.88
N SER A 19 9.56 -22.83 -4.92
CA SER A 19 11.01 -22.64 -4.87
C SER A 19 11.46 -21.52 -3.93
N GLY A 20 10.58 -20.53 -3.66
CA GLY A 20 10.83 -19.37 -2.81
C GLY A 20 10.30 -19.50 -1.38
N PHE A 21 10.21 -20.70 -0.80
CA PHE A 21 9.54 -20.94 0.50
C PHE A 21 9.94 -19.96 1.61
N TRP A 22 11.24 -19.73 1.82
CA TRP A 22 11.72 -18.76 2.82
C TRP A 22 11.33 -17.32 2.49
N GLY A 23 11.34 -16.96 1.21
CA GLY A 23 10.84 -15.66 0.74
C GLY A 23 9.36 -15.48 1.04
N ASN A 24 8.55 -16.53 0.86
CA ASN A 24 7.12 -16.50 1.20
C ASN A 24 6.90 -16.31 2.71
N ILE A 25 7.69 -16.98 3.57
CA ILE A 25 7.63 -16.78 5.02
C ILE A 25 7.96 -15.33 5.40
N VAL A 26 9.05 -14.78 4.84
CA VAL A 26 9.46 -13.39 5.11
C VAL A 26 8.41 -12.40 4.60
N ALA A 27 7.79 -12.65 3.44
CA ALA A 27 6.70 -11.84 2.91
C ALA A 27 5.48 -11.85 3.84
N LEU A 28 5.09 -13.01 4.37
CA LEU A 28 3.99 -13.13 5.34
C LEU A 28 4.32 -12.41 6.65
N ALA A 29 5.54 -12.55 7.16
CA ALA A 29 5.99 -11.84 8.36
C ALA A 29 5.96 -10.32 8.16
N SER A 30 6.39 -9.85 6.99
CA SER A 30 6.32 -8.43 6.61
C SER A 30 4.87 -7.92 6.55
N ALA A 31 3.96 -8.70 5.96
CA ALA A 31 2.54 -8.35 5.91
C ALA A 31 1.91 -8.24 7.32
N LEU A 32 2.25 -9.17 8.23
CA LEU A 32 1.80 -9.12 9.62
C LEU A 32 2.38 -7.94 10.40
N ALA A 33 3.67 -7.63 10.20
CA ALA A 33 4.30 -6.45 10.79
C ALA A 33 3.64 -5.16 10.30
N PHE A 34 3.35 -5.06 9.00
CA PHE A 34 2.64 -3.91 8.42
C PHE A 34 1.21 -3.77 8.94
N ALA A 35 0.45 -4.87 9.02
CA ALA A 35 -0.88 -4.87 9.62
C ALA A 35 -0.85 -4.39 11.07
N SER A 36 0.14 -4.85 11.85
CA SER A 36 0.34 -4.44 13.24
C SER A 36 0.66 -2.94 13.34
N LEU A 37 1.54 -2.43 12.48
CA LEU A 37 1.85 -1.00 12.38
C LEU A 37 0.59 -0.16 12.17
N VAL A 38 -0.28 -0.54 11.22
CA VAL A 38 -1.53 0.17 10.94
C VAL A 38 -2.47 0.15 12.16
N VAL A 39 -2.61 -0.99 12.84
CA VAL A 39 -3.43 -1.11 14.05
C VAL A 39 -2.90 -0.24 15.18
N PHE A 40 -1.60 -0.27 15.45
CA PHE A 40 -0.98 0.53 16.51
C PHE A 40 -1.05 2.03 16.22
N LEU A 41 -0.78 2.47 14.99
CA LEU A 41 -0.94 3.87 14.57
C LEU A 41 -2.38 4.35 14.77
N ARG A 42 -3.36 3.49 14.52
CA ARG A 42 -4.78 3.83 14.73
C ARG A 42 -5.14 3.94 16.22
N LYS A 43 -4.49 3.15 17.07
CA LYS A 43 -4.65 3.16 18.53
C LYS A 43 -3.97 4.39 19.16
N GLU A 44 -2.89 4.87 18.57
CA GLU A 44 -2.15 6.11 18.91
C GLU A 44 -2.88 7.42 18.51
N ARG A 45 -4.19 7.36 18.23
CA ARG A 45 -4.97 8.54 17.80
C ARG A 45 -5.06 9.67 18.82
N THR A 46 -4.76 9.40 20.09
CA THR A 46 -4.71 10.39 21.18
C THR A 46 -3.30 10.94 21.44
N GLY A 47 -2.26 10.40 20.77
CA GLY A 47 -0.86 10.83 20.88
C GLY A 47 -0.40 11.64 19.66
N SER A 48 0.90 11.55 19.33
CA SER A 48 1.50 12.14 18.11
C SER A 48 1.98 11.02 17.17
N PRO A 49 1.10 10.51 16.27
CA PRO A 49 1.43 9.43 15.34
C PRO A 49 2.68 9.70 14.49
N ILE A 50 2.99 10.98 14.25
CA ILE A 50 4.15 11.40 13.47
C ILE A 50 5.46 11.09 14.21
N ASN A 51 5.50 11.21 15.54
CA ASN A 51 6.69 10.91 16.33
C ASN A 51 7.00 9.41 16.30
N SER A 52 5.96 8.57 16.39
CA SER A 52 6.06 7.11 16.26
C SER A 52 6.59 6.70 14.88
N ILE A 53 6.16 7.38 13.80
CA ILE A 53 6.66 7.15 12.44
C ILE A 53 8.14 7.57 12.31
N ILE A 54 8.52 8.73 12.85
CA ILE A 54 9.92 9.22 12.80
C ILE A 54 10.84 8.24 13.53
N LEU A 55 10.50 7.84 14.77
CA LEU A 55 11.25 6.85 15.53
C LEU A 55 11.36 5.51 14.78
N GLY A 56 10.24 5.04 14.20
CA GLY A 56 10.23 3.83 13.38
C GLY A 56 11.21 3.91 12.20
N ASN A 57 11.23 5.03 11.47
CA ASN A 57 12.16 5.23 10.36
C ASN A 57 13.62 5.34 10.81
N ILE A 58 13.90 5.94 11.97
CA ILE A 58 15.25 5.97 12.55
C ILE A 58 15.72 4.56 12.88
N ILE A 59 14.89 3.76 13.53
CA ILE A 59 15.20 2.35 13.86
C ILE A 59 15.45 1.55 12.59
N VAL A 60 14.61 1.70 11.56
CA VAL A 60 14.80 1.06 10.25
C VAL A 60 16.11 1.51 9.61
N GLY A 61 16.45 2.79 9.68
CA GLY A 61 17.73 3.33 9.18
C GLY A 61 18.94 2.71 9.87
N ILE A 62 18.92 2.62 11.21
CA ILE A 62 20.01 2.01 12.00
C ILE A 62 20.11 0.51 11.71
N ALA A 63 18.98 -0.20 11.69
CA ALA A 63 18.95 -1.63 11.40
C ALA A 63 19.39 -1.94 9.96
N GLY A 64 19.10 -1.03 9.01
CA GLY A 64 19.48 -1.13 7.61
C GLY A 64 20.94 -0.71 7.32
N ALA A 65 21.54 0.13 8.16
CA ALA A 65 22.91 0.62 8.00
C ALA A 65 23.97 -0.48 7.77
N PRO A 66 24.03 -1.60 8.54
CA PRO A 66 25.01 -2.65 8.30
C PRO A 66 24.84 -3.35 6.94
N PHE A 67 23.63 -3.40 6.39
CA PHE A 67 23.38 -3.94 5.05
C PHE A 67 23.77 -2.94 3.96
N LEU A 68 23.58 -1.65 4.21
CA LEU A 68 24.01 -0.57 3.32
C LEU A 68 25.54 -0.57 3.13
N LEU A 69 26.29 -0.81 4.20
CA LEU A 69 27.76 -0.87 4.17
C LEU A 69 28.30 -2.09 3.41
N ARG A 70 27.50 -3.15 3.27
CA ARG A 70 27.85 -4.39 2.55
C ARG A 70 27.40 -4.39 1.09
N ALA A 71 26.46 -3.53 0.74
CA ALA A 71 25.96 -3.42 -0.61
C ALA A 71 26.89 -2.53 -1.46
N PRO A 72 26.94 -2.70 -2.79
CA PRO A 72 27.76 -1.88 -3.70
C PRO A 72 27.15 -0.47 -3.89
N LEU A 73 26.82 0.20 -2.78
CA LEU A 73 26.05 1.45 -2.74
C LEU A 73 26.90 2.72 -2.79
N PHE A 74 28.23 2.59 -2.85
CA PHE A 74 29.13 3.74 -3.04
C PHE A 74 29.18 4.26 -4.49
N GLN A 75 28.18 3.92 -5.31
CA GLN A 75 27.97 4.58 -6.60
C GLN A 75 27.09 5.82 -6.40
N PRO A 76 27.52 7.02 -6.85
CA PRO A 76 26.75 8.25 -6.70
C PRO A 76 25.30 8.16 -7.22
N ARG A 77 25.09 7.37 -8.28
CA ARG A 77 23.76 7.11 -8.84
C ARG A 77 22.84 6.37 -7.88
N ALA A 78 23.34 5.36 -7.16
CA ALA A 78 22.53 4.60 -6.21
C ALA A 78 22.11 5.48 -5.03
N LEU A 79 23.03 6.30 -4.51
CA LEU A 79 22.74 7.25 -3.44
C LEU A 79 21.69 8.30 -3.87
N TRP A 80 21.82 8.83 -5.09
CA TRP A 80 20.84 9.75 -5.65
C TRP A 80 19.44 9.13 -5.75
N LEU A 81 19.35 7.89 -6.23
CA LEU A 81 18.06 7.17 -6.31
C LEU A 81 17.45 6.94 -4.93
N VAL A 82 18.25 6.56 -3.93
CA VAL A 82 17.76 6.40 -2.54
C VAL A 82 17.20 7.71 -2.00
N LEU A 83 17.87 8.85 -2.24
CA LEU A 83 17.37 10.16 -1.82
C LEU A 83 16.08 10.55 -2.54
N VAL A 84 16.02 10.35 -3.86
CA VAL A 84 14.83 10.64 -4.66
C VAL A 84 13.64 9.79 -4.20
N LEU A 85 13.82 8.49 -3.99
CA LEU A 85 12.77 7.60 -3.50
C LEU A 85 12.38 7.97 -2.05
N GLY A 86 13.35 8.26 -1.17
CA GLY A 86 13.05 8.67 0.20
C GLY A 86 12.25 9.99 0.29
N VAL A 87 12.68 11.02 -0.44
CA VAL A 87 12.06 12.35 -0.35
C VAL A 87 10.81 12.45 -1.19
N LEU A 88 10.88 12.07 -2.48
CA LEU A 88 9.75 12.21 -3.39
C LEU A 88 8.76 11.06 -3.29
N GLN A 89 9.19 9.80 -3.17
CA GLN A 89 8.24 8.69 -3.11
C GLN A 89 7.60 8.58 -1.72
N LEU A 90 8.40 8.58 -0.65
CA LEU A 90 7.89 8.44 0.72
C LEU A 90 7.45 9.78 1.32
N GLY A 91 8.32 10.79 1.31
CA GLY A 91 8.05 12.09 1.94
C GLY A 91 6.84 12.81 1.35
N LEU A 92 6.78 12.94 0.02
CA LEU A 92 5.64 13.59 -0.65
C LEU A 92 4.35 12.79 -0.45
N SER A 93 4.39 11.46 -0.56
CA SER A 93 3.21 10.62 -0.35
C SER A 93 2.66 10.77 1.07
N TYR A 94 3.52 10.81 2.09
CA TYR A 94 3.07 11.07 3.47
C TYR A 94 2.44 12.46 3.63
N ALA A 95 3.05 13.49 3.05
CA ALA A 95 2.49 14.85 3.11
C ALA A 95 1.11 14.94 2.44
N LEU A 96 0.97 14.33 1.26
CA LEU A 96 -0.30 14.25 0.54
C LEU A 96 -1.34 13.42 1.30
N TYR A 97 -0.94 12.27 1.86
CA TYR A 97 -1.82 11.41 2.65
C TYR A 97 -2.30 12.09 3.94
N ALA A 98 -1.42 12.77 4.66
CA ALA A 98 -1.75 13.55 5.87
C ALA A 98 -2.69 14.72 5.57
N LYS A 99 -2.58 15.34 4.39
CA LYS A 99 -3.50 16.37 3.92
C LYS A 99 -4.85 15.77 3.50
N ALA A 100 -4.83 14.66 2.75
CA ALA A 100 -6.01 14.01 2.22
C ALA A 100 -6.87 13.38 3.32
N ILE A 101 -6.28 12.71 4.32
CA ILE A 101 -7.01 12.01 5.38
C ILE A 101 -7.89 12.91 6.25
N LYS A 102 -7.64 14.23 6.24
CA LYS A 102 -8.49 15.24 6.88
C LYS A 102 -9.77 15.55 6.09
N HIS A 103 -9.78 15.23 4.80
CA HIS A 103 -10.86 15.54 3.84
C HIS A 103 -11.58 14.29 3.32
N VAL A 104 -10.96 13.11 3.43
CA VAL A 104 -11.59 11.84 3.07
C VAL A 104 -12.11 11.08 4.29
N THR A 105 -13.21 10.37 4.11
CA THR A 105 -13.75 9.48 5.13
C THR A 105 -12.80 8.34 5.44
N ALA A 106 -12.93 7.74 6.62
CA ALA A 106 -12.17 6.54 6.99
C ALA A 106 -12.34 5.39 5.98
N LEU A 107 -13.50 5.32 5.31
CA LEU A 107 -13.79 4.34 4.28
C LEU A 107 -13.00 4.61 2.98
N GLU A 108 -12.98 5.85 2.49
CA GLU A 108 -12.22 6.23 1.29
C GLU A 108 -10.70 6.05 1.50
N ALA A 109 -10.19 6.43 2.67
CA ALA A 109 -8.79 6.22 3.03
C ALA A 109 -8.38 4.73 3.01
N MET A 110 -9.32 3.82 3.28
CA MET A 110 -9.08 2.37 3.19
C MET A 110 -9.15 1.82 1.75
N LEU A 111 -9.78 2.53 0.81
CA LEU A 111 -9.88 2.11 -0.59
C LEU A 111 -8.62 2.47 -1.40
N ILE A 112 -7.92 3.55 -1.04
CA ILE A 112 -6.70 3.99 -1.74
C ILE A 112 -5.63 2.88 -1.79
N PRO A 113 -5.25 2.23 -0.67
CA PRO A 113 -4.24 1.17 -0.68
C PRO A 113 -4.71 -0.10 -1.39
N LEU A 114 -6.02 -0.29 -1.62
CA LEU A 114 -6.56 -1.44 -2.35
C LEU A 114 -6.40 -1.28 -3.88
N ILE A 115 -6.38 -0.05 -4.36
CA ILE A 115 -6.20 0.25 -5.80
C ILE A 115 -4.72 0.11 -6.20
N GLU A 116 -3.80 0.40 -5.29
CA GLU A 116 -2.35 0.42 -5.54
C GLU A 116 -1.79 -0.92 -6.08
N PRO A 117 -2.09 -2.10 -5.50
CA PRO A 117 -1.66 -3.39 -6.05
C PRO A 117 -2.16 -3.65 -7.46
N VAL A 118 -3.36 -3.17 -7.80
CA VAL A 118 -3.96 -3.36 -9.12
C VAL A 118 -3.36 -2.41 -10.16
N LEU A 119 -3.01 -1.19 -9.75
CA LEU A 119 -2.35 -0.23 -10.62
C LEU A 119 -0.91 -0.64 -10.95
N ASN A 120 -0.21 -1.33 -10.04
CA ASN A 120 1.19 -1.71 -10.25
C ASN A 120 1.43 -2.48 -11.57
N PRO A 121 0.71 -3.57 -11.91
CA PRO A 121 0.88 -4.23 -13.20
C PRO A 121 0.46 -3.39 -14.40
N VAL A 122 -0.50 -2.47 -14.24
CA VAL A 122 -0.90 -1.56 -15.33
C VAL A 122 0.28 -0.66 -15.67
N TRP A 123 0.95 -0.09 -14.66
CA TRP A 123 2.14 0.72 -14.86
C TRP A 123 3.30 -0.07 -15.48
N VAL A 124 3.57 -1.28 -14.99
CA VAL A 124 4.61 -2.15 -15.54
C VAL A 124 4.30 -2.53 -16.99
N MET A 125 3.04 -2.84 -17.32
CA MET A 125 2.64 -3.13 -18.69
C MET A 125 2.83 -1.92 -19.61
N LEU A 126 2.49 -0.71 -19.16
CA LEU A 126 2.65 0.52 -19.95
C LEU A 126 4.12 0.92 -20.12
N ALA A 127 4.95 0.78 -19.08
CA ALA A 127 6.33 1.24 -19.09
C ALA A 127 7.32 0.20 -19.65
N LEU A 128 7.08 -1.09 -19.41
CA LEU A 128 8.01 -2.18 -19.71
C LEU A 128 7.42 -3.21 -20.69
N GLY A 129 6.13 -3.13 -21.02
CA GLY A 129 5.47 -4.05 -21.96
C GLY A 129 5.19 -5.45 -21.40
N GLU A 130 5.47 -5.70 -20.11
CA GLU A 130 5.19 -7.01 -19.50
C GLU A 130 3.68 -7.22 -19.34
N ARG A 131 3.18 -8.35 -19.83
CA ARG A 131 1.76 -8.69 -19.72
C ARG A 131 1.46 -9.38 -18.38
N PRO A 132 0.51 -8.88 -17.58
CA PRO A 132 0.08 -9.58 -16.37
C PRO A 132 -0.53 -10.94 -16.72
N GLY A 133 -0.31 -11.92 -15.83
CA GLY A 133 -0.87 -13.26 -15.98
C GLY A 133 -2.42 -13.28 -15.95
N PRO A 134 -3.06 -14.36 -16.42
CA PRO A 134 -4.52 -14.46 -16.47
C PRO A 134 -5.17 -14.26 -15.09
N TRP A 135 -4.56 -14.79 -14.02
CA TRP A 135 -5.11 -14.66 -12.67
C TRP A 135 -4.87 -13.27 -12.08
N ALA A 136 -3.79 -12.60 -12.45
CA ALA A 136 -3.57 -11.19 -12.13
C ALA A 136 -4.67 -10.29 -12.75
N ILE A 137 -5.12 -10.58 -13.96
CA ILE A 137 -6.21 -9.84 -14.61
C ILE A 137 -7.54 -10.08 -13.88
N VAL A 138 -7.88 -11.35 -13.59
CA VAL A 138 -9.11 -11.71 -12.88
C VAL A 138 -9.13 -11.13 -11.46
N GLY A 139 -8.03 -11.27 -10.72
CA GLY A 139 -7.87 -10.71 -9.39
C GLY A 139 -7.97 -9.18 -9.37
N GLY A 140 -7.33 -8.52 -10.34
CA GLY A 140 -7.41 -7.06 -10.52
C GLY A 140 -8.84 -6.58 -10.80
N ALA A 141 -9.56 -7.27 -11.69
CA ALA A 141 -10.95 -6.96 -12.00
C ALA A 141 -11.87 -7.11 -10.78
N LEU A 142 -11.67 -8.16 -9.96
CA LEU A 142 -12.43 -8.37 -8.73
C LEU A 142 -12.18 -7.26 -7.70
N VAL A 143 -10.93 -6.83 -7.53
CA VAL A 143 -10.58 -5.73 -6.62
C VAL A 143 -11.21 -4.42 -7.10
N LEU A 144 -11.04 -4.05 -8.38
CA LEU A 144 -11.61 -2.83 -8.93
C LEU A 144 -13.14 -2.83 -8.85
N GLY A 145 -13.79 -3.94 -9.23
CA GLY A 145 -15.24 -4.09 -9.13
C GLY A 145 -15.74 -3.95 -7.70
N ALA A 146 -15.06 -4.57 -6.73
CA ALA A 146 -15.42 -4.45 -5.32
C ALA A 146 -15.27 -3.02 -4.78
N VAL A 147 -14.24 -2.30 -5.21
CA VAL A 147 -14.00 -0.89 -4.85
C VAL A 147 -15.08 0.01 -5.48
N LEU A 148 -15.38 -0.17 -6.76
CA LEU A 148 -16.40 0.61 -7.49
C LEU A 148 -17.79 0.44 -6.89
N VAL A 149 -18.23 -0.80 -6.67
CA VAL A 149 -19.54 -1.09 -6.06
C VAL A 149 -19.63 -0.45 -4.68
N ARG A 150 -18.57 -0.51 -3.88
CA ARG A 150 -18.54 0.16 -2.57
C ARG A 150 -18.63 1.68 -2.68
N GLY A 151 -17.89 2.29 -3.59
CA GLY A 151 -17.95 3.73 -3.85
C GLY A 151 -19.38 4.17 -4.22
N ILE A 152 -20.02 3.45 -5.14
CA ILE A 152 -21.40 3.74 -5.58
C ILE A 152 -22.40 3.62 -4.43
N VAL A 153 -22.32 2.54 -3.63
CA VAL A 153 -23.20 2.34 -2.46
C VAL A 153 -23.03 3.46 -1.44
N MET A 154 -21.79 3.91 -1.22
CA MET A 154 -21.48 4.97 -0.27
C MET A 154 -22.03 6.33 -0.71
N VAL A 155 -21.85 6.69 -1.98
CA VAL A 155 -22.42 7.92 -2.56
C VAL A 155 -23.95 7.91 -2.48
N ARG A 156 -24.58 6.78 -2.81
CA ARG A 156 -26.03 6.62 -2.71
C ARG A 156 -26.56 6.77 -1.28
N ARG A 157 -25.85 6.20 -0.28
CA ARG A 157 -26.23 6.35 1.14
C ARG A 157 -26.12 7.80 1.63
N ARG A 158 -25.04 8.52 1.27
CA ARG A 158 -24.89 9.94 1.59
C ARG A 158 -26.01 10.79 0.99
N ARG A 159 -26.38 10.52 -0.26
CA ARG A 159 -27.48 11.24 -0.93
C ARG A 159 -28.83 11.03 -0.24
N ASN A 160 -29.14 9.80 0.16
CA ASN A 160 -30.40 9.49 0.86
C ASN A 160 -30.48 10.11 2.27
N GLN A 161 -29.36 10.37 2.96
CA GLN A 161 -29.36 11.05 4.25
C GLN A 161 -29.68 12.55 4.10
N MET A 162 -29.12 13.22 3.09
CA MET A 162 -29.40 14.64 2.82
C MET A 162 -30.85 14.92 2.38
N THR A 163 -31.56 13.93 1.83
CA THR A 163 -32.98 14.07 1.46
C THR A 163 -33.97 13.77 2.59
N VAL A 164 -33.51 13.22 3.72
CA VAL A 164 -34.36 12.91 4.88
C VAL A 164 -34.27 14.02 5.95
N ASP A 165 -33.16 14.76 5.98
CA ASP A 165 -32.92 15.86 6.94
C ASP A 165 -33.34 17.26 6.44
N GLY A 166 -33.91 17.38 5.23
CA GLY A 166 -34.36 18.65 4.62
C GLY A 166 -35.84 18.63 4.29
#